data_AF-W6PCW3-F1
#
_entry.id   AF-W6PCW3-F1
#
_cell.length_a   1.000
_cell.length_b   1.000
_cell.length_c   1.000
_cell.angle_alpha   90.00
_cell.angle_beta   90.00
_cell.angle_gamma   90.00
#
_symmetry.space_group_name_H-M   'P 1'
#
loop_
_entity.id
_entity.type
_entity.pdbx_description
1 polymer ?
#
loop_
_entity_poly.entity_id
_entity_poly.type
_entity_poly.pdbx_seq_one_letter_code
_entity_poly.pdbx_strand_id
1 'polypeptide(L)'
;MPTGGTVAALKAVQLEITSQSAVADVVLSGDDKPLQTWTTGSPALPYAPGITDGDKYAEVEIGPAVARVEIEGLATTASSAVDGFTLEGIYVNNFFEKFNLAGTVVGTKVQYGATPAAYAQGQGLYTPANAGKLFDQSAVAATGIPKEVIPPTAGQRWAYQVVPNGNSTDANEQLQLVFKLSNLAAKAGSSVNFGTGDQFITVRGFKDGSGNIVELEKGKIYTISKADFTFDESNLSTIPNTSAVSVWLKVTVKAWTVVPVKPNL
;
A
#
# COMPACT_ATOMS: atom_id res chain seq x y z
N MET A 1 -7.08 -22.80 2.09
CA MET A 1 -5.76 -23.26 2.63
C MET A 1 -5.68 -24.77 2.47
N PRO A 2 -4.53 -25.35 2.08
CA PRO A 2 -4.36 -26.80 2.01
C PRO A 2 -4.61 -27.43 3.38
N THR A 3 -5.31 -28.56 3.43
CA THR A 3 -5.63 -29.29 4.66
C THR A 3 -4.60 -30.40 4.99
N GLY A 4 -3.55 -30.53 4.18
CA GLY A 4 -2.42 -31.45 4.37
C GLY A 4 -1.35 -31.27 3.28
N GLY A 5 -0.09 -31.59 3.58
CA GLY A 5 1.05 -31.46 2.66
C GLY A 5 2.36 -31.11 3.36
N THR A 6 3.44 -30.94 2.59
CA THR A 6 4.74 -30.49 3.13
C THR A 6 4.72 -28.98 3.39
N VAL A 7 5.61 -28.49 4.27
CA VAL A 7 5.81 -27.04 4.46
C VAL A 7 6.16 -26.35 3.14
N ALA A 8 6.91 -27.01 2.26
CA ALA A 8 7.19 -26.51 0.92
C ALA A 8 5.93 -26.34 0.05
N ALA A 9 4.99 -27.28 0.11
CA ALA A 9 3.71 -27.18 -0.60
C ALA A 9 2.84 -26.06 -0.04
N LEU A 10 2.82 -25.88 1.28
CA LEU A 10 2.15 -24.75 1.92
C LEU A 10 2.77 -23.42 1.48
N LYS A 11 4.11 -23.34 1.42
CA LYS A 11 4.84 -22.14 0.99
C LYS A 11 4.57 -21.75 -0.46
N ALA A 12 4.29 -22.72 -1.32
CA ALA A 12 3.99 -22.50 -2.74
C ALA A 12 2.55 -22.02 -2.99
N VAL A 13 1.68 -21.99 -1.97
CA VAL A 13 0.31 -21.48 -2.09
C VAL A 13 0.37 -19.99 -2.49
N GLN A 14 -0.33 -19.66 -3.57
CA GLN A 14 -0.49 -18.29 -4.04
C GLN A 14 -1.66 -17.64 -3.33
N LEU A 15 -1.45 -16.39 -2.91
CA LEU A 15 -2.46 -15.59 -2.22
C LEU A 15 -2.73 -14.32 -3.02
N GLU A 16 -4.00 -13.96 -3.14
CA GLU A 16 -4.43 -12.77 -3.86
C GLU A 16 -4.47 -11.56 -2.91
N ILE A 17 -3.90 -10.44 -3.36
CA ILE A 17 -3.85 -9.19 -2.57
C ILE A 17 -5.19 -8.45 -2.56
N THR A 18 -6.04 -8.67 -3.56
CA THR A 18 -7.31 -7.94 -3.75
C THR A 18 -8.28 -8.04 -2.55
N SER A 19 -8.14 -9.07 -1.71
CA SER A 19 -8.93 -9.28 -0.49
C SER A 19 -8.37 -8.60 0.77
N GLN A 20 -7.18 -8.02 0.69
CA GLN A 20 -6.39 -7.61 1.86
C GLN A 20 -6.37 -6.08 2.01
N SER A 21 -7.48 -5.37 1.87
CA SER A 21 -7.49 -3.91 2.17
C SER A 21 -7.65 -3.64 3.68
N ALA A 22 -8.40 -4.50 4.37
CA ALA A 22 -8.66 -4.41 5.80
C ALA A 22 -7.51 -4.99 6.65
N VAL A 23 -7.23 -4.35 7.78
CA VAL A 23 -6.23 -4.81 8.78
C VAL A 23 -6.60 -6.18 9.35
N ALA A 24 -7.89 -6.54 9.36
CA ALA A 24 -8.38 -7.83 9.83
C ALA A 24 -8.07 -9.01 8.88
N ASP A 25 -7.81 -8.72 7.60
CA ASP A 25 -7.62 -9.72 6.53
C ASP A 25 -6.16 -9.79 6.06
N VAL A 26 -5.21 -9.56 6.96
CA VAL A 26 -3.78 -9.56 6.65
C VAL A 26 -3.24 -10.98 6.60
N VAL A 27 -2.59 -11.33 5.49
CA VAL A 27 -1.83 -12.58 5.41
C VAL A 27 -0.58 -12.49 6.30
N LEU A 28 -0.43 -13.50 7.15
CA LEU A 28 0.74 -13.68 7.99
C LEU A 28 1.73 -14.67 7.36
N SER A 29 3.03 -14.43 7.55
CA SER A 29 4.13 -15.29 7.14
C SER A 29 5.20 -15.35 8.24
N GLY A 30 5.98 -16.42 8.25
CA GLY A 30 7.13 -16.57 9.15
C GLY A 30 8.31 -17.14 8.37
N ASP A 31 9.52 -16.78 8.79
CA ASP A 31 10.74 -17.28 8.18
C ASP A 31 11.13 -18.65 8.76
N ASP A 32 11.77 -19.49 7.94
CA ASP A 32 12.25 -20.79 8.44
C ASP A 32 13.30 -20.58 9.52
N LYS A 33 13.16 -21.37 10.58
CA LYS A 33 14.14 -21.42 11.67
C LYS A 33 14.71 -22.83 11.76
N PRO A 34 16.04 -22.97 11.87
CA PRO A 34 16.62 -24.27 12.10
C PRO A 34 16.13 -24.84 13.43
N LEU A 35 15.85 -26.13 13.47
CA LEU A 35 15.58 -26.83 14.71
C LEU A 35 16.83 -26.80 15.58
N GLN A 36 16.66 -26.31 16.81
CA GLN A 36 17.68 -26.29 17.84
C GLN A 36 17.49 -27.51 18.74
N THR A 37 18.57 -27.99 19.32
CA THR A 37 18.50 -29.02 20.38
C THR A 37 18.47 -28.32 21.72
N TRP A 38 17.47 -28.63 22.52
CA TRP A 38 17.43 -28.16 23.90
C TRP A 38 18.33 -29.05 24.75
N THR A 39 19.16 -28.42 25.58
CA THR A 39 20.02 -29.12 26.53
C THR A 39 19.86 -28.56 27.93
N THR A 40 20.17 -29.38 28.93
CA THR A 40 20.14 -29.00 30.34
C THR A 40 21.03 -27.79 30.59
N GLY A 41 20.44 -26.67 31.02
CA GLY A 41 21.12 -25.38 31.17
C GLY A 41 20.81 -24.35 30.08
N SER A 42 20.09 -24.74 29.02
CA SER A 42 19.48 -23.81 28.06
C SER A 42 18.41 -22.93 28.74
N PRO A 43 18.11 -21.74 28.19
CA PRO A 43 17.03 -20.90 28.72
C PRO A 43 15.72 -21.66 28.87
N ALA A 44 15.00 -21.41 29.95
CA ALA A 44 13.69 -21.98 30.16
C ALA A 44 12.72 -21.45 29.08
N LEU A 45 12.01 -22.37 28.42
CA LEU A 45 11.03 -22.05 27.39
C LEU A 45 9.62 -22.08 28.01
N PRO A 46 8.97 -20.92 28.26
CA PRO A 46 7.69 -20.88 28.96
C PRO A 46 6.56 -21.62 28.24
N TYR A 47 6.67 -21.77 26.91
CA TYR A 47 5.70 -22.47 26.07
C TYR A 47 5.95 -23.99 25.97
N ALA A 48 7.08 -24.48 26.49
CA ALA A 48 7.44 -25.90 26.49
C ALA A 48 7.95 -26.33 27.88
N PRO A 49 7.11 -26.26 28.92
CA PRO A 49 7.51 -26.50 30.31
C PRO A 49 7.98 -27.94 30.59
N GLY A 50 7.69 -28.88 29.69
CA GLY A 50 8.14 -30.27 29.77
C GLY A 50 9.30 -30.62 28.84
N ILE A 51 9.99 -29.64 28.28
CA ILE A 51 11.13 -29.90 27.37
C ILE A 51 12.28 -30.58 28.14
N THR A 52 12.89 -31.58 27.52
CA THR A 52 13.95 -32.40 28.12
C THR A 52 15.21 -32.41 27.24
N ASP A 53 16.32 -32.87 27.83
CA ASP A 53 17.61 -32.91 27.15
C ASP A 53 17.54 -33.75 25.86
N GLY A 54 17.92 -33.15 24.73
CA GLY A 54 17.90 -33.79 23.41
C GLY A 54 16.67 -33.43 22.55
N ASP A 55 15.61 -32.88 23.15
CA ASP A 55 14.42 -32.43 22.43
C ASP A 55 14.75 -31.34 21.41
N LYS A 56 13.94 -31.25 20.35
CA LYS A 56 14.13 -30.28 19.27
C LYS A 56 13.08 -29.18 19.36
N TYR A 57 13.50 -27.92 19.23
CA TYR A 57 12.61 -26.77 19.26
C TYR A 57 13.00 -25.72 18.23
N ALA A 58 12.06 -24.86 17.86
CA ALA A 58 12.30 -23.65 17.09
C ALA A 58 11.29 -22.59 17.51
N GLU A 59 11.73 -21.34 17.60
CA GLU A 59 10.86 -20.17 17.80
C GLU A 59 10.66 -19.47 16.47
N VAL A 60 9.47 -19.62 15.89
CA VAL A 60 9.11 -19.00 14.62
C VAL A 60 8.37 -17.70 14.89
N GLU A 61 8.96 -16.60 14.44
CA GLU A 61 8.29 -15.30 14.42
C GLU A 61 7.36 -15.22 13.23
N ILE A 62 6.11 -14.84 13.48
CA ILE A 62 5.09 -14.67 12.45
C ILE A 62 4.71 -13.18 12.41
N GLY A 63 4.74 -12.60 11.21
CA GLY A 63 4.35 -11.22 10.97
C GLY A 63 3.65 -11.05 9.62
N PRO A 64 3.15 -9.84 9.30
CA PRO A 64 2.52 -9.59 8.00
C PRO A 64 3.45 -9.92 6.84
N ALA A 65 2.91 -10.61 5.83
CA ALA A 65 3.63 -10.97 4.62
C ALA A 65 3.71 -9.82 3.59
N VAL A 66 2.97 -8.74 3.85
CA VAL A 66 2.79 -7.58 2.98
C VAL A 66 3.27 -6.30 3.67
N ALA A 67 3.53 -5.26 2.87
CA ALA A 67 3.62 -3.89 3.34
C ALA A 67 2.24 -3.24 3.29
N ARG A 68 2.04 -2.15 4.05
CA ARG A 68 0.80 -1.35 4.00
C ARG A 68 1.14 0.10 3.69
N VAL A 69 0.52 0.67 2.67
CA VAL A 69 0.61 2.10 2.34
C VAL A 69 -0.68 2.79 2.78
N GLU A 70 -0.56 3.88 3.53
CA GLU A 70 -1.67 4.65 4.05
C GLU A 70 -1.59 6.11 3.61
N ILE A 71 -2.69 6.66 3.12
CA ILE A 71 -2.79 8.03 2.63
C ILE A 71 -3.74 8.81 3.53
N GLU A 72 -3.26 9.91 4.10
CA GLU A 72 -4.06 10.78 4.97
C GLU A 72 -5.05 11.65 4.22
N GLY A 73 -4.63 12.09 3.04
CA GLY A 73 -5.19 13.26 2.40
C GLY A 73 -4.26 13.79 1.33
N LEU A 74 -4.79 14.70 0.54
CA LEU A 74 -4.08 15.45 -0.49
C LEU A 74 -4.50 16.92 -0.36
N ALA A 75 -3.55 17.84 -0.46
CA ALA A 75 -3.83 19.27 -0.41
C ALA A 75 -3.20 20.03 -1.58
N THR A 76 -3.69 21.22 -1.93
CA THR A 76 -2.98 22.10 -2.85
C THR A 76 -1.85 22.84 -2.11
N THR A 77 -0.76 23.20 -2.79
CA THR A 77 0.23 24.14 -2.23
C THR A 77 -0.41 25.51 -2.00
N ALA A 78 0.15 26.31 -1.09
CA ALA A 78 -0.39 27.64 -0.79
C ALA A 78 -0.42 28.56 -2.03
N SER A 79 0.58 28.42 -2.91
CA SER A 79 0.74 29.19 -4.15
C SER A 79 -0.05 28.66 -5.35
N SER A 80 -0.63 27.46 -5.27
CA SER A 80 -1.39 26.87 -6.37
C SER A 80 -2.53 27.78 -6.82
N ALA A 81 -2.79 27.84 -8.11
CA ALA A 81 -3.97 28.46 -8.70
C ALA A 81 -5.25 27.62 -8.58
N VAL A 82 -5.21 26.37 -8.09
CA VAL A 82 -6.40 25.58 -7.78
C VAL A 82 -7.15 26.20 -6.59
N ASP A 83 -8.46 26.36 -6.74
CA ASP A 83 -9.40 26.87 -5.71
C ASP A 83 -10.48 25.84 -5.33
N GLY A 84 -10.51 24.72 -6.03
CA GLY A 84 -11.36 23.59 -5.72
C GLY A 84 -11.08 22.43 -6.67
N PHE A 85 -11.31 21.21 -6.20
CA PHE A 85 -11.21 20.00 -7.00
C PHE A 85 -12.05 18.89 -6.37
N THR A 86 -12.27 17.82 -7.13
CA THR A 86 -12.93 16.59 -6.66
C THR A 86 -11.96 15.43 -6.81
N LEU A 87 -11.70 14.66 -5.75
CA LEU A 87 -10.96 13.41 -5.83
C LEU A 87 -11.93 12.28 -6.18
N GLU A 88 -11.90 11.85 -7.44
CA GLU A 88 -12.75 10.78 -7.98
C GLU A 88 -12.27 9.41 -7.52
N GLY A 89 -10.96 9.19 -7.51
CA GLY A 89 -10.40 7.94 -7.02
C GLY A 89 -8.88 7.88 -6.96
N ILE A 90 -8.40 6.89 -6.23
CA ILE A 90 -6.99 6.57 -6.02
C ILE A 90 -6.75 5.16 -6.57
N TYR A 91 -5.76 5.03 -7.42
CA TYR A 91 -5.47 3.81 -8.16
C TYR A 91 -4.04 3.35 -7.90
N VAL A 92 -3.86 2.07 -7.62
CA VAL A 92 -2.54 1.49 -7.38
C VAL A 92 -2.03 0.84 -8.67
N ASN A 93 -0.85 1.25 -9.09
CA ASN A 93 -0.09 0.69 -10.23
C ASN A 93 1.24 0.10 -9.72
N ASN A 94 1.92 -0.68 -10.55
CA ASN A 94 3.23 -1.28 -10.20
C ASN A 94 3.20 -2.20 -8.98
N PHE A 95 2.09 -2.90 -8.79
CA PHE A 95 1.95 -3.94 -7.78
C PHE A 95 1.85 -5.32 -8.42
N PHE A 96 2.02 -6.37 -7.62
CA PHE A 96 1.78 -7.75 -8.04
C PHE A 96 0.51 -8.25 -7.40
N GLU A 97 -0.37 -8.92 -8.15
CA GLU A 97 -1.62 -9.45 -7.59
C GLU A 97 -1.41 -10.61 -6.62
N LYS A 98 -0.27 -11.30 -6.77
CA LYS A 98 0.00 -12.57 -6.12
C LYS A 98 1.40 -12.63 -5.54
N PHE A 99 1.50 -13.35 -4.44
CA PHE A 99 2.75 -13.75 -3.83
C PHE A 99 2.57 -15.13 -3.21
N ASN A 100 3.69 -15.76 -2.89
CA ASN A 100 3.69 -17.01 -2.15
C ASN A 100 4.03 -16.76 -0.67
N LEU A 101 3.73 -17.73 0.20
CA LEU A 101 4.01 -17.62 1.63
C LEU A 101 5.51 -17.63 1.97
N ALA A 102 6.38 -17.89 1.00
CA ALA A 102 7.83 -17.67 1.14
C ALA A 102 8.24 -16.21 0.91
N GLY A 103 7.30 -15.29 0.70
CA GLY A 103 7.57 -13.87 0.46
C GLY A 103 8.09 -13.59 -0.95
N THR A 104 8.03 -14.57 -1.85
CA THR A 104 8.40 -14.37 -3.26
C THR A 104 7.19 -13.83 -4.01
N VAL A 105 7.42 -12.75 -4.75
CA VAL A 105 6.47 -12.22 -5.72
C VAL A 105 6.19 -13.27 -6.80
N VAL A 106 4.92 -13.46 -7.16
CA VAL A 106 4.52 -14.41 -8.21
C VAL A 106 3.58 -13.71 -9.21
N GLY A 107 3.75 -14.02 -10.49
CA GLY A 107 2.88 -13.50 -11.55
C GLY A 107 3.40 -12.21 -12.18
N THR A 108 2.50 -11.51 -12.86
CA THR A 108 2.83 -10.30 -13.64
C THR A 108 2.51 -9.05 -12.83
N LYS A 109 3.34 -8.03 -13.01
CA LYS A 109 3.12 -6.71 -12.44
C LYS A 109 1.91 -6.06 -13.11
N VAL A 110 0.95 -5.57 -12.32
CA VAL A 110 -0.25 -4.91 -12.81
C VAL A 110 0.00 -3.43 -13.08
N GLN A 111 -0.26 -3.02 -14.32
CA GLN A 111 -0.28 -1.64 -14.78
C GLN A 111 -1.59 -1.31 -15.47
N TYR A 112 -2.18 -0.16 -15.15
CA TYR A 112 -3.30 0.38 -15.93
C TYR A 112 -2.84 1.22 -17.13
N GLY A 113 -1.53 1.50 -17.23
CA GLY A 113 -0.92 2.23 -18.35
C GLY A 113 -1.30 3.71 -18.38
N ALA A 114 -1.23 4.32 -19.57
CA ALA A 114 -1.42 5.76 -19.76
C ALA A 114 -2.78 6.15 -20.36
N THR A 115 -3.74 5.20 -20.42
CA THR A 115 -5.05 5.45 -21.04
C THR A 115 -6.05 5.92 -19.98
N PRO A 116 -6.64 7.13 -20.06
CA PRO A 116 -7.58 7.63 -19.04
C PRO A 116 -8.78 6.70 -18.77
N ALA A 117 -9.31 6.05 -19.80
CA ALA A 117 -10.42 5.09 -19.66
C ALA A 117 -10.06 3.88 -18.78
N ALA A 118 -8.77 3.56 -18.63
CA ALA A 118 -8.28 2.54 -17.72
C ALA A 118 -8.38 2.97 -16.24
N TYR A 119 -8.84 4.19 -15.94
CA TYR A 119 -9.07 4.78 -14.62
C TYR A 119 -10.52 5.32 -14.48
N ALA A 120 -11.48 4.68 -15.13
CA ALA A 120 -12.91 4.98 -15.01
C ALA A 120 -13.66 3.90 -14.21
N GLN A 121 -12.99 3.27 -13.23
CA GLN A 121 -13.56 2.13 -12.51
C GLN A 121 -14.65 2.60 -11.54
N GLY A 122 -15.85 2.02 -11.68
CA GLY A 122 -16.91 2.17 -10.68
C GLY A 122 -16.69 1.27 -9.45
N GLN A 123 -17.60 1.36 -8.49
CA GLN A 123 -17.63 0.52 -7.29
C GLN A 123 -17.60 -0.99 -7.62
N GLY A 124 -17.00 -1.77 -6.71
CA GLY A 124 -17.09 -3.22 -6.70
C GLY A 124 -15.89 -3.93 -7.32
N LEU A 125 -15.03 -4.46 -6.46
CA LEU A 125 -13.88 -5.31 -6.79
C LEU A 125 -14.24 -6.56 -7.63
N TYR A 126 -15.53 -6.92 -7.66
CA TYR A 126 -16.05 -8.16 -8.26
C TYR A 126 -16.81 -7.97 -9.57
N THR A 127 -16.78 -6.78 -10.19
CA THR A 127 -17.17 -6.71 -11.61
C THR A 127 -16.01 -7.27 -12.46
N PRO A 128 -16.28 -7.97 -13.58
CA PRO A 128 -15.20 -8.48 -14.44
C PRO A 128 -14.21 -7.41 -14.91
N ALA A 129 -14.65 -6.15 -15.02
CA ALA A 129 -13.82 -5.01 -15.40
C ALA A 129 -12.85 -4.52 -14.30
N ASN A 130 -13.11 -4.91 -13.05
CA ASN A 130 -12.38 -4.51 -11.86
C ASN A 130 -11.54 -5.67 -11.26
N ALA A 131 -11.67 -6.88 -11.79
CA ALA A 131 -10.90 -8.04 -11.36
C ALA A 131 -9.39 -7.76 -11.46
N GLY A 132 -8.65 -8.06 -10.39
CA GLY A 132 -7.20 -7.83 -10.32
C GLY A 132 -6.78 -6.38 -10.04
N LYS A 133 -7.73 -5.43 -9.95
CA LYS A 133 -7.41 -4.01 -9.72
C LYS A 133 -7.50 -3.63 -8.24
N LEU A 134 -6.55 -2.82 -7.80
CA LEU A 134 -6.56 -2.13 -6.51
C LEU A 134 -6.83 -0.64 -6.72
N PHE A 135 -7.96 -0.16 -6.19
CA PHE A 135 -8.36 1.24 -6.24
C PHE A 135 -9.37 1.57 -5.14
N ASP A 136 -9.48 2.85 -4.81
CA ASP A 136 -10.59 3.42 -4.04
C ASP A 136 -11.18 4.56 -4.86
N GLN A 137 -12.35 4.34 -5.45
CA GLN A 137 -13.14 5.38 -6.10
C GLN A 137 -14.46 5.42 -5.38
N SER A 138 -14.79 6.53 -4.71
CA SER A 138 -16.01 6.68 -3.92
C SER A 138 -17.22 6.99 -4.81
N ALA A 139 -18.43 6.58 -4.41
CA ALA A 139 -19.68 7.01 -5.05
C ALA A 139 -20.01 8.48 -4.75
N VAL A 140 -19.48 8.99 -3.63
CA VAL A 140 -19.52 10.41 -3.25
C VAL A 140 -18.08 10.88 -3.19
N ALA A 141 -17.61 11.49 -4.28
CA ALA A 141 -16.25 11.96 -4.38
C ALA A 141 -15.95 13.05 -3.33
N ALA A 142 -14.74 13.04 -2.77
CA ALA A 142 -14.35 14.04 -1.79
C ALA A 142 -14.16 15.38 -2.51
N THR A 143 -15.01 16.36 -2.18
CA THR A 143 -14.92 17.71 -2.72
C THR A 143 -13.95 18.52 -1.87
N GLY A 144 -12.78 18.81 -2.42
CA GLY A 144 -11.77 19.64 -1.77
C GLY A 144 -12.10 21.11 -1.90
N ILE A 145 -13.19 21.55 -1.26
CA ILE A 145 -13.48 22.98 -1.13
C ILE A 145 -12.90 23.46 0.21
N PRO A 146 -11.89 24.35 0.19
CA PRO A 146 -11.29 24.94 -1.01
C PRO A 146 -10.05 24.20 -1.53
N LYS A 147 -9.36 23.36 -0.71
CA LYS A 147 -7.94 23.03 -1.00
C LYS A 147 -7.44 21.66 -0.55
N GLU A 148 -8.29 20.83 0.03
CA GLU A 148 -7.84 19.55 0.57
C GLU A 148 -8.92 18.48 0.56
N VAL A 149 -8.49 17.22 0.42
CA VAL A 149 -9.35 16.05 0.57
C VAL A 149 -8.76 15.13 1.64
N ILE A 150 -9.64 14.51 2.40
CA ILE A 150 -9.35 13.45 3.37
C ILE A 150 -10.36 12.31 3.15
N PRO A 151 -10.10 11.10 3.67
CA PRO A 151 -11.09 10.03 3.67
C PRO A 151 -12.45 10.50 4.22
N PRO A 152 -13.58 10.01 3.68
CA PRO A 152 -14.92 10.46 4.06
C PRO A 152 -15.22 10.35 5.57
N THR A 153 -14.59 9.40 6.25
CA THR A 153 -14.69 9.23 7.70
C THR A 153 -13.46 9.83 8.37
N ALA A 154 -13.69 10.78 9.28
CA ALA A 154 -12.61 11.39 10.05
C ALA A 154 -11.76 10.34 10.81
N GLY A 155 -10.44 10.50 10.76
CA GLY A 155 -9.48 9.58 11.38
C GLY A 155 -9.18 8.31 10.58
N GLN A 156 -9.86 8.07 9.45
CA GLN A 156 -9.50 6.99 8.53
C GLN A 156 -8.37 7.38 7.57
N ARG A 157 -7.82 6.37 6.90
CA ARG A 157 -6.81 6.47 5.85
C ARG A 157 -7.27 5.65 4.65
N TRP A 158 -7.00 6.13 3.43
CA TRP A 158 -7.00 5.21 2.29
C TRP A 158 -5.81 4.28 2.46
N ALA A 159 -6.03 2.97 2.37
CA ALA A 159 -5.00 2.02 2.70
C ALA A 159 -4.95 0.84 1.73
N TYR A 160 -3.74 0.50 1.33
CA TYR A 160 -3.48 -0.59 0.39
C TYR A 160 -2.41 -1.50 0.97
N GLN A 161 -2.71 -2.79 1.02
CA GLN A 161 -1.68 -3.79 1.26
C GLN A 161 -1.04 -4.15 -0.06
N VAL A 162 0.28 -4.22 -0.07
CA VAL A 162 1.07 -4.44 -1.29
C VAL A 162 2.22 -5.37 -0.95
N VAL A 163 2.55 -6.26 -1.89
CA VAL A 163 3.71 -7.12 -1.72
C VAL A 163 4.99 -6.30 -1.96
N PRO A 164 5.98 -6.39 -1.05
CA PRO A 164 7.33 -5.91 -1.27
C PRO A 164 7.87 -6.34 -2.64
N ASN A 165 8.04 -5.39 -3.55
CA ASN A 165 8.61 -5.63 -4.87
C ASN A 165 10.02 -5.05 -4.91
N GLY A 166 10.99 -5.81 -4.38
CA GLY A 166 12.36 -5.40 -4.09
C GLY A 166 12.98 -4.33 -4.99
N ASN A 167 13.74 -3.45 -4.35
CA ASN A 167 14.63 -2.40 -4.87
C ASN A 167 14.77 -2.26 -6.39
N SER A 168 13.78 -1.66 -7.05
CA SER A 168 14.06 -0.96 -8.30
C SER A 168 14.49 0.47 -8.02
N THR A 169 15.64 0.87 -8.56
CA THR A 169 16.06 2.28 -8.62
C THR A 169 15.35 3.03 -9.75
N ASP A 170 14.65 2.34 -10.63
CA ASP A 170 13.78 2.95 -11.65
C ASP A 170 12.43 3.31 -11.04
N ALA A 171 12.12 4.60 -10.97
CA ALA A 171 10.85 5.13 -10.51
C ALA A 171 9.64 4.70 -11.37
N ASN A 172 9.85 4.16 -12.58
CA ASN A 172 8.79 3.54 -13.39
C ASN A 172 8.45 2.11 -12.93
N GLU A 173 9.30 1.48 -12.12
CA GLU A 173 9.12 0.09 -11.70
C GLU A 173 8.69 -0.03 -10.23
N GLN A 174 8.78 1.08 -9.48
CA GLN A 174 8.31 1.24 -8.11
C GLN A 174 6.78 1.36 -8.05
N LEU A 175 6.21 0.98 -6.90
CA LEU A 175 4.77 1.15 -6.65
C LEU A 175 4.34 2.59 -6.98
N GLN A 176 3.21 2.70 -7.68
CA GLN A 176 2.65 3.97 -8.12
C GLN A 176 1.27 4.18 -7.54
N LEU A 177 0.97 5.42 -7.22
CA LEU A 177 -0.37 5.87 -6.86
C LEU A 177 -0.82 6.91 -7.87
N VAL A 178 -1.97 6.69 -8.48
CA VAL A 178 -2.57 7.61 -9.45
C VAL A 178 -3.85 8.17 -8.86
N PHE A 179 -3.89 9.49 -8.71
CA PHE A 179 -5.04 10.22 -8.17
C PHE A 179 -5.78 10.83 -9.34
N LYS A 180 -7.04 10.43 -9.50
CA LYS A 180 -7.93 10.97 -10.52
C LYS A 180 -8.73 12.12 -9.94
N LEU A 181 -8.60 13.29 -10.55
CA LEU A 181 -9.25 14.52 -10.15
C LEU A 181 -10.23 15.00 -11.21
N SER A 182 -11.33 15.60 -10.78
CA SER A 182 -12.30 16.27 -11.64
C SER A 182 -12.69 17.63 -11.04
N ASN A 183 -13.53 18.38 -11.76
CA ASN A 183 -14.10 19.65 -11.30
C ASN A 183 -13.05 20.63 -10.75
N LEU A 184 -11.88 20.72 -11.41
CA LEU A 184 -10.86 21.67 -11.01
C LEU A 184 -11.32 23.08 -11.29
N ALA A 185 -11.34 23.91 -10.25
CA ALA A 185 -11.64 25.32 -10.32
C ALA A 185 -10.36 26.13 -10.15
N ALA A 186 -10.16 27.14 -11.00
CA ALA A 186 -9.08 28.10 -10.86
C ALA A 186 -9.50 29.25 -9.93
N LYS A 187 -8.54 29.75 -9.14
CA LYS A 187 -8.70 30.96 -8.33
C LYS A 187 -9.12 32.13 -9.21
N ALA A 188 -10.05 32.94 -8.71
CA ALA A 188 -10.46 34.15 -9.40
C ALA A 188 -9.25 35.04 -9.71
N GLY A 189 -9.12 35.49 -10.96
CA GLY A 189 -7.99 36.31 -11.43
C GLY A 189 -6.73 35.54 -11.80
N SER A 190 -6.71 34.21 -11.67
CA SER A 190 -5.66 33.36 -12.23
C SER A 190 -5.71 33.33 -13.77
N SER A 191 -4.57 33.18 -14.43
CA SER A 191 -4.47 32.89 -15.87
C SER A 191 -4.63 31.40 -16.21
N VAL A 192 -4.72 30.54 -15.21
CA VAL A 192 -4.81 29.08 -15.37
C VAL A 192 -6.21 28.68 -15.80
N ASN A 193 -6.29 27.79 -16.80
CA ASN A 193 -7.51 27.15 -17.24
C ASN A 193 -7.30 25.63 -17.29
N PHE A 194 -8.05 24.88 -16.48
CA PHE A 194 -7.92 23.42 -16.37
C PHE A 194 -8.63 22.65 -17.50
N GLY A 195 -9.42 23.33 -18.34
CA GLY A 195 -10.22 22.70 -19.37
C GLY A 195 -11.32 21.79 -18.79
N THR A 196 -12.00 21.06 -19.68
CA THR A 196 -13.00 20.06 -19.29
C THR A 196 -12.39 18.67 -19.30
N GLY A 197 -12.67 17.87 -18.27
CA GLY A 197 -12.25 16.47 -18.20
C GLY A 197 -11.43 16.16 -16.94
N ASP A 198 -11.07 14.89 -16.83
CA ASP A 198 -10.29 14.39 -15.70
C ASP A 198 -8.83 14.85 -15.79
N GLN A 199 -8.25 15.18 -14.64
CA GLN A 199 -6.81 15.40 -14.46
C GLN A 199 -6.25 14.31 -13.54
N PHE A 200 -4.97 14.03 -13.68
CA PHE A 200 -4.29 12.99 -12.93
C PHE A 200 -3.05 13.53 -12.24
N ILE A 201 -2.83 13.09 -11.00
CA ILE A 201 -1.55 13.20 -10.30
C ILE A 201 -0.97 11.80 -10.21
N THR A 202 0.29 11.63 -10.63
CA THR A 202 1.00 10.34 -10.56
C THR A 202 2.15 10.44 -9.56
N VAL A 203 2.05 9.68 -8.48
CA VAL A 203 3.13 9.46 -7.52
C VAL A 203 3.96 8.27 -7.99
N ARG A 204 5.24 8.50 -8.27
CA ARG A 204 6.17 7.48 -8.79
C ARG A 204 7.17 7.11 -7.72
N GLY A 205 6.81 6.08 -6.94
CA GLY A 205 7.59 5.65 -5.80
C GLY A 205 7.58 6.63 -4.64
N PHE A 206 8.41 6.33 -3.64
CA PHE A 206 8.40 7.01 -2.36
C PHE A 206 9.82 7.41 -1.97
N LYS A 207 9.95 8.56 -1.30
CA LYS A 207 11.21 9.01 -0.71
C LYS A 207 11.06 9.20 0.80
N ASP A 208 12.13 9.01 1.56
CA ASP A 208 12.17 9.31 2.98
C ASP A 208 12.39 10.82 3.23
N GLY A 209 12.40 11.23 4.49
CA GLY A 209 12.66 12.64 4.88
C GLY A 209 14.07 13.13 4.55
N SER A 210 14.97 12.24 4.14
CA SER A 210 16.33 12.55 3.66
C SER A 210 16.42 12.55 2.14
N GLY A 211 15.33 12.26 1.43
CA GLY A 211 15.25 12.22 -0.03
C GLY A 211 15.70 10.90 -0.66
N ASN A 212 16.00 9.87 0.14
CA ASN A 212 16.36 8.56 -0.36
C ASN A 212 15.13 7.81 -0.83
N ILE A 213 15.26 7.02 -1.89
CA ILE A 213 14.22 6.10 -2.33
C ILE A 213 13.89 5.12 -1.20
N VAL A 214 12.60 4.90 -0.95
CA VAL A 214 12.10 3.97 0.07
C VAL A 214 11.78 2.63 -0.55
N GLU A 215 12.38 1.58 0.02
CA GLU A 215 11.99 0.20 -0.22
C GLU A 215 10.78 -0.17 0.64
N LEU A 216 9.79 -0.83 0.03
CA LEU A 216 8.66 -1.40 0.77
C LEU A 216 9.05 -2.79 1.29
N GLU A 217 9.03 -2.97 2.60
CA GLU A 217 9.36 -4.23 3.26
C GLU A 217 8.12 -4.81 3.97
N LYS A 218 8.09 -6.14 4.09
CA LYS A 218 6.99 -6.85 4.77
C LYS A 218 6.88 -6.41 6.22
N GLY A 219 5.65 -6.33 6.75
CA GLY A 219 5.41 -5.99 8.16
C GLY A 219 5.54 -4.49 8.50
N LYS A 220 5.80 -3.63 7.52
CA LYS A 220 5.90 -2.17 7.70
C LYS A 220 4.67 -1.44 7.17
N ILE A 221 4.26 -0.40 7.90
CA ILE A 221 3.29 0.60 7.44
C ILE A 221 4.04 1.84 6.97
N TYR A 222 3.71 2.30 5.77
CA TYR A 222 4.22 3.49 5.11
C TYR A 222 3.11 4.52 5.02
N THR A 223 3.30 5.68 5.66
CA THR A 223 2.27 6.71 5.74
C THR A 223 2.63 7.92 4.89
N ILE A 224 1.68 8.35 4.07
CA ILE A 224 1.69 9.60 3.31
C ILE A 224 0.85 10.60 4.09
N SER A 225 1.51 11.59 4.68
CA SER A 225 0.84 12.65 5.42
C SER A 225 0.21 13.65 4.45
N LYS A 226 -0.91 14.26 4.84
CA LYS A 226 -1.56 15.31 4.04
C LYS A 226 -0.67 16.55 3.91
N ALA A 227 0.11 16.84 4.96
CA ALA A 227 1.00 18.00 4.99
C ALA A 227 2.17 17.88 4.01
N ASP A 228 2.65 16.65 3.78
CA ASP A 228 3.75 16.39 2.85
C ASP A 228 3.25 16.07 1.43
N PHE A 229 1.98 15.69 1.29
CA PHE A 229 1.37 15.42 0.00
C PHE A 229 0.55 16.61 -0.51
N THR A 230 1.29 17.61 -0.98
CA THR A 230 0.73 18.80 -1.62
C THR A 230 0.99 18.83 -3.13
N PHE A 231 0.08 19.41 -3.92
CA PHE A 231 0.22 19.56 -5.36
C PHE A 231 -0.10 20.96 -5.87
N ASP A 232 0.35 21.28 -7.08
CA ASP A 232 -0.09 22.45 -7.86
C ASP A 232 -0.38 22.08 -9.32
N GLU A 233 -0.63 23.08 -10.17
CA GLU A 233 -0.99 22.90 -11.57
C GLU A 233 0.05 22.12 -12.37
N SER A 234 1.34 22.25 -12.00
CA SER A 234 2.45 21.58 -12.69
C SER A 234 2.45 20.07 -12.46
N ASN A 235 1.70 19.60 -11.46
CA ASN A 235 1.58 18.19 -11.12
C ASN A 235 0.41 17.50 -11.82
N LEU A 236 -0.43 18.25 -12.54
CA LEU A 236 -1.61 17.75 -13.23
C LEU A 236 -1.29 17.35 -14.67
N SER A 237 -1.90 16.26 -15.11
CA SER A 237 -1.84 15.78 -16.49
C SER A 237 -3.19 15.23 -16.92
N THR A 238 -3.56 15.44 -18.19
CA THR A 238 -4.72 14.77 -18.79
C THR A 238 -4.46 13.30 -19.12
N ILE A 239 -3.20 12.88 -19.04
CA ILE A 239 -2.74 11.52 -19.30
C ILE A 239 -2.23 10.94 -17.96
N PRO A 240 -2.82 9.86 -17.44
CA PRO A 240 -2.34 9.22 -16.23
C PRO A 240 -0.97 8.56 -16.48
N ASN A 241 -0.21 8.35 -15.41
CA ASN A 241 1.05 7.60 -15.47
C ASN A 241 2.07 8.16 -16.47
N THR A 242 2.04 9.48 -16.72
CA THR A 242 3.08 10.21 -17.45
C THR A 242 4.14 10.76 -16.50
N SER A 243 5.20 11.38 -17.03
CA SER A 243 6.37 11.92 -16.33
C SER A 243 6.10 12.46 -14.91
N ALA A 244 6.98 12.06 -13.97
CA ALA A 244 6.77 12.05 -12.52
C ALA A 244 6.51 13.41 -11.84
N VAL A 245 5.66 13.38 -10.81
CA VAL A 245 5.74 14.32 -9.68
C VAL A 245 6.62 13.67 -8.62
N SER A 246 7.74 14.29 -8.27
CA SER A 246 8.55 13.85 -7.13
C SER A 246 7.86 14.29 -5.84
N VAL A 247 7.18 13.36 -5.17
CA VAL A 247 6.54 13.62 -3.87
C VAL A 247 7.56 13.42 -2.76
N TRP A 248 7.66 14.39 -1.86
CA TRP A 248 8.48 14.36 -0.65
C TRP A 248 7.62 13.76 0.46
N LEU A 249 8.09 12.72 1.15
CA LEU A 249 7.29 12.04 2.18
C LEU A 249 8.07 11.91 3.47
N LYS A 250 7.42 12.25 4.59
CA LYS A 250 7.86 11.76 5.90
C LYS A 250 7.25 10.38 6.14
N VAL A 251 7.95 9.35 5.70
CA VAL A 251 7.58 7.97 6.03
C VAL A 251 7.90 7.69 7.50
N THR A 252 6.86 7.44 8.30
CA THR A 252 7.03 6.91 9.67
C THR A 252 6.77 5.41 9.63
N VAL A 253 7.82 4.61 9.72
CA VAL A 253 7.70 3.15 9.82
C VAL A 253 7.18 2.80 11.21
N LYS A 254 5.93 2.33 11.28
CA LYS A 254 5.46 1.58 12.46
C LYS A 254 5.61 0.09 12.17
N ALA A 255 6.51 -0.56 12.89
CA ALA A 255 6.48 -2.01 12.97
C ALA A 255 5.13 -2.42 13.59
N TRP A 256 4.47 -3.42 13.01
CA TRP A 256 3.36 -4.06 13.70
C TRP A 256 3.90 -4.66 15.01
N THR A 257 3.28 -4.29 16.13
CA THR A 257 3.72 -4.75 17.44
C THR A 257 3.20 -6.16 17.69
N VAL A 258 4.11 -7.13 17.84
CA VAL A 258 3.77 -8.46 18.33
C VAL A 258 3.38 -8.32 19.80
N VAL A 259 2.10 -8.57 20.11
CA VAL A 259 1.62 -8.63 21.50
C VAL A 259 1.59 -10.11 21.91
N PRO A 260 2.54 -10.59 22.74
CA PRO A 260 2.47 -11.94 23.26
C PRO A 260 1.24 -12.07 24.18
N VAL A 261 0.29 -12.91 23.79
CA VAL A 261 -0.91 -13.24 24.57
C VAL A 261 -0.76 -14.59 25.26
N LYS A 262 -1.37 -14.74 26.45
CA LYS A 262 -1.53 -16.04 27.11
C LYS A 262 -2.97 -16.53 26.90
N PRO A 263 -3.20 -17.83 26.67
CA PRO A 263 -4.53 -18.40 26.72
C PRO A 263 -5.16 -18.16 28.10
N ASN A 264 -6.45 -17.81 28.12
CA ASN A 264 -7.24 -17.79 29.34
C ASN A 264 -7.74 -19.23 29.60
N LEU A 265 -7.27 -19.85 30.69
CA LEU A 265 -7.76 -21.16 31.16
C LEU A 265 -8.99 -20.97 32.03
#